data_AF-A0A943V2U8-F1
#
_entry.id   AF-A0A943V2U8-F1
#
_cell.length_a   1.000
_cell.length_b   1.000
_cell.length_c   1.000
_cell.angle_alpha   90.00
_cell.angle_beta   90.00
_cell.angle_gamma   90.00
#
_symmetry.space_group_name_H-M   'P 1'
#
loop_
_entity.id
_entity.type
_entity.pdbx_description
1 polymer ?
#
loop_
_entity_poly.entity_id
_entity_poly.type
_entity_poly.pdbx_seq_one_letter_code
_entity_poly.pdbx_strand_id
1 'polypeptide(L)'
;KAVQKDIAPATQLFTPNWIVRYMVENSLGRLWMLNNPGSGLRERMAYYIEPDGDHEDFIRVAGPEDITFCDPACGSGHILVYAFSLLFEMYLEHGYREREIPELILTKNLSGLEIDDRAAQIASLALVMCAREHDRRFFARDVAIDVHVVKPVVFGKEKNGEEVRPVPRALEKRKDLIEALTYLDEIGSLFAPSAFDMAALDEALAEIPEGDMFAQDVREHLELAKGQCEALSRTFDVVVANPPYMGSSKFNPFMNKWMKKNYPDEKSDLCFAFINRICSMKKHGGEVGIAATNSWMFLSSSEASRLKVLGTNEITSLVQLSVHGFKGIAAQVFAFTLIDKQVNGYRGGYVRLDDFDHHSLQEGKTLEAIENPECGWFYRADASTFHDIPGSPIAYWASEAIIRAFKTMDSLGTWLTTREGMATANNDQFVRSWWESPLKAIGFGIPDQETAMLSGKKWFPYQKGGEYRKWYGNNDLVVNWENDGSDIRSNIDEKT
;
A
#
# COMPACT_ATOMS: atom_id res chain seq x y z
N LYS A 1 -20.20 0.27 -10.14
CA LYS A 1 -19.32 1.23 -9.44
C LYS A 1 -19.59 1.07 -7.96
N ALA A 2 -18.57 0.94 -7.12
CA ALA A 2 -18.76 0.73 -5.68
C ALA A 2 -19.52 1.91 -5.08
N VAL A 3 -20.56 1.63 -4.30
CA VAL A 3 -21.24 2.60 -3.44
C VAL A 3 -20.54 2.57 -2.07
N GLN A 4 -20.72 3.59 -1.22
CA GLN A 4 -20.13 3.68 0.14
C GLN A 4 -20.20 2.37 0.94
N LYS A 5 -21.31 1.63 0.83
CA LYS A 5 -21.53 0.32 1.48
C LYS A 5 -20.65 -0.83 0.94
N ASP A 6 -20.06 -0.66 -0.23
CA ASP A 6 -19.19 -1.65 -0.87
C ASP A 6 -17.70 -1.39 -0.60
N ILE A 7 -17.33 -0.19 -0.14
CA ILE A 7 -15.93 0.20 0.11
C ILE A 7 -15.39 -0.55 1.33
N ALA A 8 -16.09 -0.51 2.46
CA ALA A 8 -15.63 -1.15 3.70
C ALA A 8 -15.56 -2.69 3.62
N PRO A 9 -16.53 -3.42 3.04
CA PRO A 9 -16.43 -4.88 2.94
C PRO A 9 -15.46 -5.37 1.87
N ALA A 10 -15.28 -4.63 0.76
CA ALA A 10 -14.44 -5.07 -0.35
C ALA A 10 -12.93 -4.93 -0.09
N THR A 11 -12.54 -4.23 0.99
CA THR A 11 -11.13 -4.01 1.37
C THR A 11 -10.75 -4.64 2.72
N GLN A 12 -11.67 -5.36 3.39
CA GLN A 12 -11.41 -6.08 4.64
C GLN A 12 -10.57 -7.34 4.39
N LEU A 13 -9.29 -7.14 4.08
CA LEU A 13 -8.27 -8.18 4.18
C LEU A 13 -7.82 -8.25 5.64
N PHE A 14 -8.11 -9.37 6.31
CA PHE A 14 -7.56 -9.60 7.64
C PHE A 14 -6.05 -9.73 7.55
N THR A 15 -5.31 -8.78 8.11
CA THR A 15 -3.85 -8.84 8.20
C THR A 15 -3.45 -9.95 9.17
N PRO A 16 -2.71 -11.00 8.74
CA PRO A 16 -2.19 -12.01 9.64
C PRO A 16 -1.44 -11.37 10.80
N ASN A 17 -1.60 -11.95 11.99
CA ASN A 17 -0.97 -11.41 13.20
C ASN A 17 0.55 -11.24 13.02
N TRP A 18 1.23 -12.19 12.38
CA TRP A 18 2.67 -12.10 12.14
C TRP A 18 3.09 -10.92 11.25
N ILE A 19 2.26 -10.50 10.29
CA ILE A 19 2.52 -9.30 9.48
C ILE A 19 2.35 -8.03 10.31
N VAL A 20 1.30 -7.98 11.15
CA VAL A 20 1.11 -6.87 12.11
C VAL A 20 2.32 -6.77 13.03
N ARG A 21 2.76 -7.91 13.57
CA ARG A 21 3.94 -7.99 14.45
C ARG A 21 5.20 -7.55 13.73
N TYR A 22 5.46 -8.07 12.53
CA TYR A 22 6.57 -7.64 11.69
C TYR A 22 6.60 -6.12 11.49
N MET A 23 5.49 -5.49 11.09
CA MET A 23 5.46 -4.05 10.83
C MET A 23 5.73 -3.24 12.10
N VAL A 24 5.12 -3.62 13.23
CA VAL A 24 5.27 -2.88 14.50
C VAL A 24 6.64 -3.13 15.15
N GLU A 25 7.16 -4.35 15.13
CA GLU A 25 8.48 -4.69 15.65
C GLU A 25 9.58 -3.97 14.85
N ASN A 26 9.47 -3.89 13.52
CA ASN A 26 10.43 -3.22 12.66
C ASN A 26 10.21 -1.70 12.51
N SER A 27 9.26 -1.12 13.24
CA SER A 27 9.04 0.34 13.31
C SER A 27 9.09 0.85 14.76
N LEU A 28 8.04 0.62 15.55
CA LEU A 28 8.00 0.96 16.97
C LEU A 28 9.10 0.26 17.78
N GLY A 29 9.24 -1.06 17.59
CA GLY A 29 10.28 -1.84 18.25
C GLY A 29 11.68 -1.37 17.87
N ARG A 30 11.88 -1.09 16.58
CA ARG A 30 13.12 -0.52 16.05
C ARG A 30 13.48 0.81 16.70
N LEU A 31 12.56 1.78 16.75
CA LEU A 31 12.79 3.07 17.39
C LEU A 31 13.21 2.91 18.86
N TRP A 32 12.58 1.97 19.56
CA TRP A 32 12.94 1.66 20.95
C TRP A 32 14.34 1.06 21.07
N MET A 33 14.69 0.08 20.23
CA MET A 33 16.02 -0.55 20.25
C MET A 33 17.15 0.43 19.91
N LEU A 34 16.90 1.37 18.99
CA LEU A 34 17.87 2.42 18.65
C LEU A 34 18.15 3.34 19.86
N ASN A 35 17.14 3.62 20.67
CA ASN A 35 17.28 4.42 21.90
C ASN A 35 17.77 3.58 23.10
N ASN A 36 17.52 2.27 23.10
CA ASN A 36 17.84 1.35 24.18
C ASN A 36 18.50 0.06 23.64
N PRO A 37 19.76 0.12 23.14
CA PRO A 37 20.38 -1.05 22.49
C PRO A 37 20.55 -2.29 23.38
N GLY A 38 20.56 -2.11 24.72
CA GLY A 38 20.63 -3.19 25.70
C GLY A 38 19.28 -3.70 26.21
N SER A 39 18.17 -3.28 25.59
CA SER A 39 16.82 -3.66 26.00
C SER A 39 16.55 -5.16 25.81
N GLY A 40 15.90 -5.79 26.80
CA GLY A 40 15.48 -7.20 26.73
C GLY A 40 14.21 -7.40 25.87
N LEU A 41 13.60 -6.31 25.40
CA LEU A 41 12.51 -6.40 24.43
C LEU A 41 12.94 -7.08 23.12
N ARG A 42 14.24 -7.05 22.78
CA ARG A 42 14.78 -7.74 21.61
C ARG A 42 14.39 -9.23 21.57
N GLU A 43 14.42 -9.92 22.72
CA GLU A 43 14.08 -11.35 22.79
C GLU A 43 12.58 -11.63 22.60
N ARG A 44 11.73 -10.61 22.73
CA ARG A 44 10.27 -10.73 22.55
C ARG A 44 9.81 -10.39 21.13
N MET A 45 10.66 -9.75 20.34
CA MET A 45 10.38 -9.34 18.96
C MET A 45 10.94 -10.35 17.96
N ALA A 46 10.19 -11.43 17.75
CA ALA A 46 10.59 -12.55 16.89
C ALA A 46 10.72 -12.18 15.39
N TYR A 47 10.03 -11.14 14.94
CA TYR A 47 10.02 -10.66 13.57
C TYR A 47 10.94 -9.46 13.34
N TYR A 48 11.66 -9.00 14.38
CA TYR A 48 12.61 -7.89 14.27
C TYR A 48 13.83 -8.27 13.43
N ILE A 49 14.10 -7.48 12.39
CA ILE A 49 15.25 -7.58 11.52
C ILE A 49 16.29 -6.55 11.97
N GLU A 50 17.44 -7.03 12.42
CA GLU A 50 18.51 -6.16 12.88
C GLU A 50 19.08 -5.30 11.73
N PRO A 51 19.32 -4.00 11.97
CA PRO A 51 20.02 -3.13 11.02
C PRO A 51 21.46 -3.60 10.76
N ASP A 52 21.98 -3.28 9.56
CA ASP A 52 23.31 -3.70 9.09
C ASP A 52 24.44 -2.71 9.51
N GLY A 53 24.16 -1.66 10.30
CA GLY A 53 25.18 -0.69 10.74
C GLY A 53 24.73 0.41 11.73
N ASP A 54 25.68 1.22 12.22
CA ASP A 54 25.55 2.14 13.38
C ASP A 54 25.21 3.62 13.04
N HIS A 55 24.86 3.93 11.79
CA HIS A 55 24.83 5.31 11.29
C HIS A 55 23.46 5.74 10.80
N GLU A 56 22.53 5.82 11.74
CA GLU A 56 21.16 6.24 11.46
C GLU A 56 20.83 7.54 12.19
N ASP A 57 20.25 8.49 11.48
CA ASP A 57 19.54 9.59 12.11
C ASP A 57 18.15 9.11 12.50
N PHE A 58 17.83 9.22 13.79
CA PHE A 58 16.59 8.74 14.38
C PHE A 58 16.15 9.59 15.56
N ILE A 59 14.85 9.56 15.86
CA ILE A 59 14.26 10.30 16.97
C ILE A 59 14.81 9.81 18.32
N ARG A 60 15.27 10.75 19.14
CA ARG A 60 15.72 10.50 20.51
C ARG A 60 14.57 10.65 21.49
N VAL A 61 14.30 9.61 22.27
CA VAL A 61 13.24 9.61 23.30
C VAL A 61 13.85 9.38 24.68
N ALA A 62 13.31 10.03 25.71
CA ALA A 62 13.75 9.82 27.09
C ALA A 62 13.07 8.59 27.71
N GLY A 63 11.83 8.32 27.30
CA GLY A 63 11.09 7.15 27.72
C GLY A 63 9.93 6.83 26.78
N PRO A 64 9.14 5.79 27.10
CA PRO A 64 8.05 5.36 26.24
C PRO A 64 6.94 6.43 26.11
N GLU A 65 6.80 7.34 27.08
CA GLU A 65 5.81 8.44 27.02
C GLU A 65 6.03 9.42 25.86
N ASP A 66 7.26 9.52 25.35
CA ASP A 66 7.61 10.46 24.28
C ASP A 66 7.28 9.91 22.87
N ILE A 67 6.88 8.63 22.77
CA ILE A 67 6.64 7.96 21.49
C ILE A 67 5.17 8.11 21.09
N THR A 68 4.90 8.80 19.99
CA THR A 68 3.56 8.84 19.38
C THR A 68 3.45 7.83 18.23
N PHE A 69 2.37 7.05 18.22
CA PHE A 69 2.10 5.98 17.27
C PHE A 69 0.73 6.16 16.63
N CYS A 70 0.65 6.09 15.30
CA CYS A 70 -0.62 6.17 14.58
C CYS A 70 -0.86 5.00 13.62
N ASP A 71 -2.09 4.49 13.65
CA ASP A 71 -2.67 3.73 12.52
C ASP A 71 -3.74 4.59 11.81
N PRO A 72 -3.43 5.16 10.63
CA PRO A 72 -4.32 6.07 9.92
C PRO A 72 -5.44 5.37 9.14
N ALA A 73 -5.55 4.04 9.20
CA ALA A 73 -6.63 3.26 8.61
C ALA A 73 -6.91 2.03 9.49
N CYS A 74 -7.26 2.28 10.75
CA CYS A 74 -7.08 1.29 11.80
C CYS A 74 -8.05 0.12 11.78
N GLY A 75 -9.17 0.23 11.06
CA GLY A 75 -10.19 -0.81 11.00
C GLY A 75 -10.63 -1.22 12.41
N SER A 76 -10.50 -2.52 12.70
CA SER A 76 -10.83 -3.09 14.02
C SER A 76 -9.70 -2.97 15.06
N GLY A 77 -8.61 -2.28 14.76
CA GLY A 77 -7.55 -1.93 15.73
C GLY A 77 -6.48 -3.00 15.96
N HIS A 78 -6.32 -3.98 15.06
CA HIS A 78 -5.36 -5.07 15.25
C HIS A 78 -3.90 -4.59 15.40
N ILE A 79 -3.50 -3.57 14.62
CA ILE A 79 -2.18 -2.94 14.74
C ILE A 79 -2.06 -2.20 16.07
N LEU A 80 -3.07 -1.42 16.45
CA LEU A 80 -3.10 -0.67 17.72
C LEU A 80 -3.03 -1.59 18.94
N VAL A 81 -3.71 -2.74 18.92
CA VAL A 81 -3.67 -3.75 20.00
C VAL A 81 -2.27 -4.33 20.18
N TYR A 82 -1.58 -4.62 19.08
CA TYR A 82 -0.20 -5.12 19.18
C TYR A 82 0.78 -4.02 19.60
N ALA A 83 0.62 -2.80 19.09
CA ALA A 83 1.40 -1.64 19.53
C ALA A 83 1.20 -1.35 21.03
N PHE A 84 -0.03 -1.47 21.55
CA PHE A 84 -0.33 -1.41 22.99
C PHE A 84 0.51 -2.43 23.77
N SER A 85 0.52 -3.68 23.32
CA SER A 85 1.23 -4.77 24.00
C SER A 85 2.75 -4.51 24.03
N LEU A 86 3.32 -4.02 22.93
CA LEU A 86 4.74 -3.72 22.86
C LEU A 86 5.12 -2.49 23.71
N LEU A 87 4.35 -1.41 23.63
CA LEU A 87 4.53 -0.23 24.50
C LEU A 87 4.43 -0.62 25.97
N PHE A 88 3.49 -1.49 26.34
CA PHE A 88 3.31 -1.94 27.71
C PHE A 88 4.59 -2.56 28.29
N GLU A 89 5.25 -3.42 27.51
CA GLU A 89 6.54 -3.99 27.89
C GLU A 89 7.66 -2.93 27.95
N MET A 90 7.66 -1.91 27.09
CA MET A 90 8.59 -0.77 27.19
C MET A 90 8.40 0.00 28.49
N TYR A 91 7.16 0.29 28.89
CA TYR A 91 6.85 0.95 30.16
C TYR A 91 7.25 0.10 31.37
N LEU A 92 7.02 -1.21 31.33
CA LEU A 92 7.44 -2.12 32.39
C LEU A 92 8.97 -2.15 32.54
N GLU A 93 9.71 -2.27 31.43
CA GLU A 93 11.18 -2.24 31.44
C GLU A 93 11.70 -0.89 31.98
N HIS A 94 11.02 0.21 31.66
CA HIS A 94 11.34 1.55 32.15
C HIS A 94 10.88 1.81 33.61
N GLY A 95 10.33 0.79 34.30
CA GLY A 95 10.06 0.82 35.74
C GLY A 95 8.70 1.39 36.16
N TYR A 96 7.76 1.58 35.22
CA TYR A 96 6.41 2.03 35.54
C TYR A 96 5.60 0.94 36.25
N ARG A 97 4.62 1.37 37.06
CA ARG A 97 3.71 0.43 37.72
C ARG A 97 2.68 -0.08 36.73
N GLU A 98 2.55 -1.40 36.66
CA GLU A 98 1.65 -2.11 35.74
C GLU A 98 0.25 -1.48 35.60
N ARG A 99 -0.36 -1.02 36.70
CA ARG A 99 -1.71 -0.43 36.71
C ARG A 99 -1.82 0.99 36.17
N GLU A 100 -0.70 1.69 36.00
CA GLU A 100 -0.64 3.07 35.49
C GLU A 100 -0.40 3.07 33.97
N ILE A 101 0.27 2.03 33.46
CA ILE A 101 0.69 1.90 32.06
C ILE A 101 -0.46 2.00 31.05
N PRO A 102 -1.62 1.33 31.22
CA PRO A 102 -2.66 1.37 30.21
C PRO A 102 -3.20 2.77 29.92
N GLU A 103 -3.37 3.58 30.96
CA GLU A 103 -3.84 4.96 30.82
C GLU A 103 -2.81 5.82 30.09
N LEU A 104 -1.52 5.65 30.40
CA LEU A 104 -0.43 6.35 29.73
C LEU A 104 -0.38 5.99 28.23
N ILE A 105 -0.49 4.70 27.89
CA ILE A 105 -0.49 4.25 26.50
C ILE A 105 -1.65 4.88 25.71
N LEU A 106 -2.85 4.86 26.28
CA LEU A 106 -4.06 5.29 25.59
C LEU A 106 -4.18 6.81 25.47
N THR A 107 -3.49 7.57 26.33
CA THR A 107 -3.56 9.05 26.35
C THR A 107 -2.33 9.73 25.75
N LYS A 108 -1.17 9.06 25.73
CA LYS A 108 0.09 9.65 25.24
C LYS A 108 0.60 9.02 23.95
N ASN A 109 0.36 7.73 23.73
CA ASN A 109 1.04 7.00 22.68
C ASN A 109 0.15 6.70 21.47
N LEU A 110 -1.01 6.09 21.67
CA LEU A 110 -1.76 5.47 20.57
C LEU A 110 -2.80 6.38 19.97
N SER A 111 -2.83 6.38 18.64
CA SER A 111 -3.79 7.12 17.83
C SER A 111 -4.31 6.27 16.66
N GLY A 112 -5.61 6.32 16.38
CA GLY A 112 -6.24 5.63 15.25
C GLY A 112 -7.12 6.56 14.42
N LEU A 113 -7.15 6.38 13.10
CA LEU A 113 -8.12 7.04 12.21
C LEU A 113 -8.92 5.97 11.45
N GLU A 114 -10.25 6.13 11.39
CA GLU A 114 -11.15 5.21 10.70
C GLU A 114 -12.38 5.93 10.15
N ILE A 115 -12.90 5.52 8.99
CA ILE A 115 -14.10 6.11 8.38
C ILE A 115 -15.38 5.36 8.78
N ASP A 116 -15.32 4.05 9.09
CA ASP A 116 -16.45 3.24 9.56
C ASP A 116 -16.57 3.32 11.08
N ASP A 117 -17.66 3.93 11.55
CA ASP A 117 -17.97 4.13 12.97
C ASP A 117 -17.99 2.81 13.78
N ARG A 118 -18.44 1.70 13.18
CA ARG A 118 -18.49 0.40 13.88
C ARG A 118 -17.09 -0.20 14.02
N ALA A 119 -16.26 -0.07 13.00
CA ALA A 119 -14.88 -0.52 13.06
C ALA A 119 -14.10 0.25 14.14
N ALA A 120 -14.26 1.58 14.19
CA ALA A 120 -13.69 2.43 15.24
C ALA A 120 -14.18 2.04 16.65
N GLN A 121 -15.49 1.77 16.82
CA GLN A 121 -16.02 1.28 18.10
C GLN A 121 -15.40 -0.05 18.53
N ILE A 122 -15.18 -0.98 17.58
CA ILE A 122 -14.52 -2.26 17.85
C ILE A 122 -13.05 -2.04 18.25
N ALA A 123 -12.33 -1.16 17.56
CA ALA A 123 -10.95 -0.81 17.89
C ALA A 123 -10.84 -0.21 19.30
N SER A 124 -11.70 0.76 19.63
CA SER A 124 -11.77 1.35 20.97
C SER A 124 -12.10 0.32 22.04
N LEU A 125 -13.06 -0.57 21.79
CA LEU A 125 -13.40 -1.64 22.72
C LEU A 125 -12.22 -2.60 22.93
N ALA A 126 -11.52 -3.00 21.86
CA ALA A 126 -10.36 -3.88 21.94
C ALA A 126 -9.23 -3.26 22.79
N LEU A 127 -8.94 -1.98 22.59
CA LEU A 127 -7.94 -1.25 23.38
C LEU A 127 -8.33 -1.14 24.86
N VAL A 128 -9.60 -0.82 25.15
CA VAL A 128 -10.09 -0.79 26.53
C VAL A 128 -10.02 -2.18 27.18
N MET A 129 -10.25 -3.26 26.43
CA MET A 129 -10.10 -4.62 26.96
C MET A 129 -8.64 -4.97 27.26
N CYS A 130 -7.70 -4.56 26.40
CA CYS A 130 -6.26 -4.69 26.68
C CYS A 130 -5.89 -3.93 27.96
N ALA A 131 -6.39 -2.71 28.13
CA ALA A 131 -6.16 -1.92 29.34
C ALA A 131 -6.75 -2.59 30.60
N ARG A 132 -7.94 -3.18 30.45
CA ARG A 132 -8.68 -3.82 31.54
C ARG A 132 -8.07 -5.14 32.01
N GLU A 133 -7.24 -5.77 31.19
CA GLU A 133 -6.43 -6.94 31.54
C GLU A 133 -5.44 -6.61 32.65
N HIS A 134 -4.81 -5.42 32.58
CA HIS A 134 -3.79 -4.97 33.53
C HIS A 134 -4.31 -4.09 34.67
N ASP A 135 -5.39 -3.32 34.45
CA ASP A 135 -6.06 -2.58 35.50
C ASP A 135 -7.53 -2.97 35.66
N ARG A 136 -7.84 -3.68 36.76
CA ARG A 136 -9.21 -4.10 37.07
C ARG A 136 -10.22 -2.97 37.27
N ARG A 137 -9.75 -1.74 37.52
CA ARG A 137 -10.60 -0.57 37.73
C ARG A 137 -10.66 0.34 36.51
N PHE A 138 -10.07 -0.05 35.38
CA PHE A 138 -9.90 0.83 34.22
C PHE A 138 -11.22 1.47 33.72
N PHE A 139 -12.32 0.71 33.70
CA PHE A 139 -13.63 1.24 33.31
C PHE A 139 -14.13 2.43 34.17
N ALA A 140 -13.63 2.60 35.39
CA ALA A 140 -14.00 3.70 36.28
C ALA A 140 -13.11 4.94 36.12
N ARG A 141 -12.09 4.91 35.25
CA ARG A 141 -11.12 6.00 35.07
C ARG A 141 -11.53 7.04 34.03
N ASP A 142 -12.58 6.80 33.26
CA ASP A 142 -13.07 7.72 32.21
C ASP A 142 -11.97 8.17 31.24
N VAL A 143 -11.18 7.21 30.75
CA VAL A 143 -10.06 7.47 29.83
C VAL A 143 -10.59 7.57 28.40
N ALA A 144 -10.38 8.73 27.76
CA ALA A 144 -10.69 8.92 26.35
C ALA A 144 -9.67 8.17 25.47
N ILE A 145 -10.18 7.35 24.56
CA ILE A 145 -9.36 6.60 23.59
C ILE A 145 -9.25 7.44 22.32
N ASP A 146 -8.03 7.70 21.86
CA ASP A 146 -7.78 8.45 20.63
C ASP A 146 -7.94 7.58 19.37
N VAL A 147 -9.15 7.08 19.15
CA VAL A 147 -9.58 6.45 17.88
C VAL A 147 -10.62 7.37 17.26
N HIS A 148 -10.16 8.19 16.31
CA HIS A 148 -10.94 9.26 15.72
C HIS A 148 -11.70 8.77 14.49
N VAL A 149 -13.02 8.95 14.49
CA VAL A 149 -13.86 8.64 13.34
C VAL A 149 -13.87 9.82 12.37
N VAL A 150 -13.35 9.59 11.17
CA VAL A 150 -13.31 10.58 10.10
C VAL A 150 -14.68 10.65 9.43
N LYS A 151 -15.43 11.72 9.75
CA LYS A 151 -16.83 11.91 9.34
C LYS A 151 -16.98 13.11 8.41
N PRO A 152 -17.94 13.07 7.46
CA PRO A 152 -18.19 14.18 6.57
C PRO A 152 -18.75 15.38 7.33
N VAL A 153 -18.42 16.57 6.86
CA VAL A 153 -18.98 17.83 7.35
C VAL A 153 -19.46 18.64 6.15
N VAL A 154 -20.75 18.93 6.11
CA VAL A 154 -21.41 19.49 4.92
C VAL A 154 -21.76 20.96 5.11
N PHE A 155 -21.26 21.78 4.18
CA PHE A 155 -21.65 23.18 4.01
C PHE A 155 -22.13 23.42 2.58
N GLY A 156 -23.23 24.15 2.42
CA GLY A 156 -23.71 24.70 1.15
C GLY A 156 -24.40 23.73 0.18
N LYS A 157 -23.86 22.53 -0.09
CA LYS A 157 -24.52 21.55 -0.99
C LYS A 157 -24.91 20.30 -0.24
N GLU A 158 -26.17 19.88 -0.41
CA GLU A 158 -26.71 18.65 0.17
C GLU A 158 -25.94 17.42 -0.36
N LYS A 159 -25.57 16.52 0.56
CA LYS A 159 -25.08 15.18 0.26
C LYS A 159 -25.96 14.19 1.02
N ASN A 160 -26.49 13.17 0.34
CA ASN A 160 -27.25 12.07 0.94
C ASN A 160 -28.43 12.46 1.85
N GLY A 161 -29.05 13.63 1.66
CA GLY A 161 -30.17 14.09 2.50
C GLY A 161 -29.74 14.84 3.77
N GLU A 162 -28.46 15.17 3.93
CA GLU A 162 -27.97 15.98 5.05
C GLU A 162 -28.38 17.46 4.90
N GLU A 163 -28.88 18.02 6.00
CA GLU A 163 -29.37 19.40 6.03
C GLU A 163 -28.25 20.40 5.67
N VAL A 164 -28.57 21.36 4.80
CA VAL A 164 -27.58 22.26 4.22
C VAL A 164 -27.37 23.47 5.12
N ARG A 165 -26.17 23.57 5.69
CA ARG A 165 -25.74 24.77 6.42
C ARG A 165 -25.26 25.86 5.46
N PRO A 166 -25.44 27.15 5.80
CA PRO A 166 -24.82 28.24 5.05
C PRO A 166 -23.29 28.09 5.10
N VAL A 167 -22.64 28.46 4.00
CA VAL A 167 -21.17 28.50 3.94
C VAL A 167 -20.70 29.75 4.69
N PRO A 168 -19.88 29.64 5.75
CA PRO A 168 -19.29 30.79 6.42
C PRO A 168 -18.43 31.62 5.47
N ARG A 169 -18.39 32.94 5.68
CA ARG A 169 -17.74 33.88 4.76
C ARG A 169 -16.25 33.55 4.57
N ALA A 170 -15.55 33.24 5.66
CA ALA A 170 -14.15 32.81 5.62
C ALA A 170 -13.90 31.55 4.75
N LEU A 171 -14.92 30.69 4.58
CA LEU A 171 -14.82 29.45 3.79
C LEU A 171 -15.26 29.61 2.33
N GLU A 172 -15.89 30.73 1.93
CA GLU A 172 -16.42 30.91 0.55
C GLU A 172 -15.37 30.71 -0.55
N LYS A 173 -14.12 31.10 -0.27
CA LYS A 173 -12.99 30.95 -1.20
C LYS A 173 -12.30 29.58 -1.08
N ARG A 174 -12.66 28.77 -0.09
CA ARG A 174 -12.07 27.45 0.22
C ARG A 174 -12.92 26.30 -0.30
N LYS A 175 -13.24 26.37 -1.60
CA LYS A 175 -14.07 25.34 -2.28
C LYS A 175 -13.48 23.94 -2.16
N ASP A 176 -12.16 23.82 -2.21
CA ASP A 176 -11.46 22.54 -2.09
C ASP A 176 -11.57 21.94 -0.68
N LEU A 177 -11.51 22.77 0.36
CA LEU A 177 -11.73 22.36 1.74
C LEU A 177 -13.16 21.88 1.94
N ILE A 178 -14.14 22.68 1.50
CA ILE A 178 -15.56 22.32 1.60
C ILE A 178 -15.84 21.00 0.87
N GLU A 179 -15.29 20.84 -0.34
CA GLU A 179 -15.41 19.59 -1.11
C GLU A 179 -14.76 18.43 -0.35
N ALA A 180 -13.55 18.59 0.20
CA ALA A 180 -12.89 17.54 0.99
C ALA A 180 -13.69 17.16 2.25
N LEU A 181 -14.13 18.15 3.05
CA LEU A 181 -14.96 17.95 4.25
C LEU A 181 -16.24 17.18 3.94
N THR A 182 -16.91 17.50 2.83
CA THR A 182 -18.16 16.84 2.39
C THR A 182 -17.96 15.36 2.06
N TYR A 183 -16.74 14.95 1.68
CA TYR A 183 -16.44 13.60 1.22
C TYR A 183 -15.37 12.90 2.08
N LEU A 184 -15.20 13.32 3.34
CA LEU A 184 -14.26 12.70 4.29
C LEU A 184 -14.54 11.21 4.54
N ASP A 185 -15.80 10.78 4.45
CA ASP A 185 -16.21 9.38 4.51
C ASP A 185 -15.79 8.53 3.29
N GLU A 186 -15.24 9.16 2.25
CA GLU A 186 -14.72 8.48 1.05
C GLU A 186 -13.20 8.59 0.92
N ILE A 187 -12.62 9.76 1.20
CA ILE A 187 -11.17 9.99 1.12
C ILE A 187 -10.45 9.70 2.44
N GLY A 188 -11.16 9.74 3.57
CA GLY A 188 -10.64 9.44 4.89
C GLY A 188 -9.37 10.22 5.21
N SER A 189 -8.39 9.50 5.76
CA SER A 189 -7.10 10.05 6.16
C SER A 189 -6.18 10.45 5.00
N LEU A 190 -6.55 10.22 3.74
CA LEU A 190 -5.84 10.80 2.59
C LEU A 190 -5.96 12.32 2.54
N PHE A 191 -6.98 12.90 3.16
CA PHE A 191 -7.05 14.34 3.25
C PHE A 191 -5.94 14.86 4.18
N ALA A 192 -5.17 15.81 3.66
CA ALA A 192 -4.09 16.49 4.37
C ALA A 192 -4.42 17.99 4.42
N PRO A 193 -5.04 18.48 5.51
CA PRO A 193 -5.39 19.88 5.65
C PRO A 193 -4.13 20.76 5.68
N SER A 194 -4.14 21.87 4.95
CA SER A 194 -3.07 22.87 4.98
C SER A 194 -3.20 23.81 6.17
N ALA A 195 -2.11 24.48 6.54
CA ALA A 195 -2.14 25.55 7.55
C ALA A 195 -3.15 26.65 7.19
N PHE A 196 -3.35 26.92 5.91
CA PHE A 196 -4.39 27.85 5.46
C PHE A 196 -5.78 27.30 5.74
N ASP A 197 -6.04 25.99 5.54
CA ASP A 197 -7.36 25.40 5.81
C ASP A 197 -7.74 25.58 7.28
N MET A 198 -6.78 25.29 8.16
CA MET A 198 -6.91 25.50 9.61
C MET A 198 -7.22 26.95 9.96
N ALA A 199 -6.44 27.90 9.43
CA ALA A 199 -6.67 29.33 9.70
C ALA A 199 -8.05 29.81 9.22
N ALA A 200 -8.56 29.29 8.10
CA ALA A 200 -9.88 29.65 7.60
C ALA A 200 -11.02 29.10 8.47
N LEU A 201 -10.83 27.93 9.10
CA LEU A 201 -11.79 27.39 10.08
C LEU A 201 -11.79 28.19 11.38
N ASP A 202 -10.60 28.62 11.85
CA ASP A 202 -10.47 29.50 13.01
C ASP A 202 -11.15 30.87 12.78
N GLU A 203 -10.93 31.46 11.61
CA GLU A 203 -11.59 32.72 11.21
C GLU A 203 -13.11 32.54 11.15
N ALA A 204 -13.60 31.45 10.55
CA ALA A 204 -15.03 31.13 10.47
C ALA A 204 -15.67 30.98 11.85
N LEU A 205 -14.98 30.34 12.80
CA LEU A 205 -15.47 30.19 14.19
C LEU A 205 -15.53 31.53 14.92
N ALA A 206 -14.55 32.41 14.70
CA ALA A 206 -14.50 33.74 15.31
C ALA A 206 -15.57 34.70 14.76
N GLU A 207 -16.03 34.50 13.52
CA GLU A 207 -17.11 35.28 12.91
C GLU A 207 -18.49 35.01 13.53
N ILE A 208 -18.69 33.86 14.20
CA ILE A 208 -19.98 33.50 14.79
C ILE A 208 -20.18 34.23 16.13
N PRO A 209 -21.23 35.06 16.28
CA PRO A 209 -21.55 35.71 17.54
C PRO A 209 -21.81 34.70 18.67
N GLU A 210 -21.39 35.04 19.89
CA GLU A 210 -21.78 34.26 21.07
C GLU A 210 -23.27 34.48 21.40
N GLY A 211 -23.99 33.39 21.70
CA GLY A 211 -25.37 33.45 22.18
C GLY A 211 -26.47 33.52 21.11
N ASP A 212 -26.14 33.46 19.82
CA ASP A 212 -27.13 33.34 18.74
C ASP A 212 -27.56 31.87 18.55
N MET A 213 -28.78 31.56 18.98
CA MET A 213 -29.39 30.23 18.89
C MET A 213 -29.53 29.74 17.43
N PHE A 214 -29.63 30.65 16.46
CA PHE A 214 -29.69 30.30 15.04
C PHE A 214 -28.32 30.00 14.42
N ALA A 215 -27.23 30.42 15.07
CA ALA A 215 -25.86 30.19 14.60
C ALA A 215 -25.17 29.01 15.31
N GLN A 216 -25.82 28.40 16.31
CA GLN A 216 -25.27 27.30 17.09
C GLN A 216 -24.98 26.05 16.23
N ASP A 217 -25.90 25.67 15.33
CA ASP A 217 -25.70 24.51 14.45
C ASP A 217 -24.49 24.70 13.51
N VAL A 218 -24.29 25.92 12.98
CA VAL A 218 -23.12 26.25 12.14
C VAL A 218 -21.83 26.20 12.96
N ARG A 219 -21.86 26.68 14.21
CA ARG A 219 -20.72 26.61 15.12
C ARG A 219 -20.33 25.16 15.41
N GLU A 220 -21.30 24.30 15.75
CA GLU A 220 -21.04 22.88 16.02
C GLU A 220 -20.43 22.17 14.81
N HIS A 221 -20.88 22.48 13.58
CA HIS A 221 -20.29 21.92 12.36
C HIS A 221 -18.88 22.46 12.08
N LEU A 222 -18.62 23.73 12.38
CA LEU A 222 -17.27 24.28 12.26
C LEU A 222 -16.30 23.70 13.29
N GLU A 223 -16.75 23.50 14.52
CA GLU A 223 -15.98 22.82 15.57
C GLU A 223 -15.70 21.37 15.17
N LEU A 224 -16.68 20.67 14.60
CA LEU A 224 -16.49 19.33 14.04
C LEU A 224 -15.48 19.36 12.88
N ALA A 225 -15.63 20.26 11.91
CA ALA A 225 -14.70 20.39 10.79
C ALA A 225 -13.27 20.68 11.25
N LYS A 226 -13.13 21.56 12.25
CA LYS A 226 -11.84 21.87 12.87
C LYS A 226 -11.25 20.63 13.54
N GLY A 227 -12.02 19.93 14.38
CA GLY A 227 -11.55 18.69 15.02
C GLY A 227 -11.14 17.60 14.01
N GLN A 228 -11.89 17.46 12.92
CA GLN A 228 -11.51 16.56 11.80
C GLN A 228 -10.16 16.98 11.19
N CYS A 229 -9.98 18.26 10.90
CA CYS A 229 -8.72 18.74 10.32
C CYS A 229 -7.55 18.64 11.31
N GLU A 230 -7.75 18.95 12.59
CA GLU A 230 -6.73 18.81 13.63
C GLU A 230 -6.23 17.37 13.74
N ALA A 231 -7.14 16.39 13.80
CA ALA A 231 -6.77 14.97 13.85
C ALA A 231 -5.97 14.54 12.61
N LEU A 232 -6.35 15.03 11.42
CA LEU A 232 -5.70 14.72 10.14
C LEU A 232 -4.37 15.45 9.93
N SER A 233 -4.14 16.58 10.59
CA SER A 233 -2.89 17.36 10.47
C SER A 233 -1.77 16.90 11.39
N ARG A 234 -2.02 15.94 12.29
CA ARG A 234 -1.00 15.45 13.24
C ARG A 234 0.10 14.67 12.53
N THR A 235 1.28 14.69 13.16
CA THR A 235 2.43 13.87 12.78
C THR A 235 2.90 13.03 13.97
N PHE A 236 3.49 11.88 13.69
CA PHE A 236 3.80 10.85 14.68
C PHE A 236 5.24 10.35 14.54
N ASP A 237 5.80 9.84 15.63
CA ASP A 237 7.14 9.22 15.64
C ASP A 237 7.10 7.87 14.91
N VAL A 238 5.97 7.18 14.97
CA VAL A 238 5.72 5.90 14.30
C VAL A 238 4.36 5.91 13.60
N VAL A 239 4.31 5.51 12.32
CA VAL A 239 3.04 5.33 11.60
C VAL A 239 2.98 3.95 10.97
N VAL A 240 2.00 3.13 11.36
CA VAL A 240 1.85 1.75 10.85
C VAL A 240 0.45 1.53 10.32
N ALA A 241 0.32 1.03 9.09
CA ALA A 241 -0.98 0.80 8.48
C ALA A 241 -1.03 -0.44 7.57
N ASN A 242 -2.21 -1.03 7.46
CA ASN A 242 -2.60 -1.84 6.32
C ASN A 242 -3.71 -1.10 5.55
N PRO A 243 -3.37 -0.25 4.56
CA PRO A 243 -4.32 0.61 3.88
C PRO A 243 -5.35 -0.16 3.02
N PRO A 244 -6.44 0.50 2.59
CA PRO A 244 -7.41 -0.11 1.69
C PRO A 244 -6.86 -0.37 0.28
N TYR A 245 -7.12 -1.57 -0.25
CA TYR A 245 -6.69 -2.02 -1.58
C TYR A 245 -7.77 -1.75 -2.63
N MET A 246 -7.60 -0.70 -3.44
CA MET A 246 -8.59 -0.33 -4.44
C MET A 246 -8.00 0.37 -5.68
N GLY A 247 -8.01 -0.33 -6.81
CA GLY A 247 -7.64 0.24 -8.11
C GLY A 247 -8.70 1.21 -8.66
N SER A 248 -8.25 2.12 -9.53
CA SER A 248 -9.05 3.25 -10.04
C SER A 248 -10.31 2.88 -10.82
N SER A 249 -10.43 1.62 -11.29
CA SER A 249 -11.62 1.10 -11.95
C SER A 249 -12.84 1.05 -11.01
N LYS A 250 -12.61 0.98 -9.69
CA LYS A 250 -13.66 0.97 -8.67
C LYS A 250 -14.04 2.37 -8.16
N PHE A 251 -13.24 3.40 -8.44
CA PHE A 251 -13.48 4.76 -7.96
C PHE A 251 -14.79 5.34 -8.51
N ASN A 252 -15.53 6.02 -7.64
CA ASN A 252 -16.65 6.83 -8.06
C ASN A 252 -16.16 8.13 -8.75
N PRO A 253 -17.05 8.91 -9.40
CA PRO A 253 -16.64 10.12 -10.13
C PRO A 253 -15.90 11.15 -9.27
N PHE A 254 -16.32 11.33 -8.01
CA PHE A 254 -15.68 12.26 -7.08
C PHE A 254 -14.25 11.79 -6.75
N MET A 255 -14.08 10.57 -6.24
CA MET A 255 -12.78 9.99 -5.92
C MET A 255 -11.84 10.03 -7.13
N ASN A 256 -12.32 9.70 -8.33
CA ASN A 256 -11.48 9.72 -9.54
C ASN A 256 -10.93 11.13 -9.84
N LYS A 257 -11.80 12.16 -9.75
CA LYS A 257 -11.41 13.56 -9.93
C LYS A 257 -10.47 14.02 -8.83
N TRP A 258 -10.79 13.69 -7.57
CA TRP A 258 -10.03 14.11 -6.40
C TRP A 258 -8.64 13.48 -6.37
N MET A 259 -8.53 12.17 -6.64
CA MET A 259 -7.25 11.46 -6.72
C MET A 259 -6.35 12.02 -7.81
N LYS A 260 -6.89 12.30 -9.01
CA LYS A 260 -6.12 12.95 -10.10
C LYS A 260 -5.58 14.32 -9.73
N LYS A 261 -6.30 15.06 -8.89
CA LYS A 261 -5.91 16.41 -8.45
C LYS A 261 -4.88 16.39 -7.33
N ASN A 262 -5.09 15.55 -6.31
CA ASN A 262 -4.32 15.59 -5.06
C ASN A 262 -3.19 14.54 -5.00
N TYR A 263 -3.32 13.45 -5.74
CA TYR A 263 -2.36 12.34 -5.81
C TYR A 263 -2.08 11.96 -7.29
N PRO A 264 -1.53 12.89 -8.10
CA PRO A 264 -1.40 12.69 -9.55
C PRO A 264 -0.48 11.53 -9.95
N ASP A 265 0.48 11.17 -9.08
CA ASP A 265 1.45 10.08 -9.27
C ASP A 265 0.90 8.73 -8.80
N GLU A 266 -0.15 8.75 -7.95
CA GLU A 266 -0.77 7.58 -7.33
C GLU A 266 -2.24 7.39 -7.72
N LYS A 267 -2.76 8.21 -8.65
CA LYS A 267 -4.17 8.29 -9.07
C LYS A 267 -4.81 6.97 -9.55
N SER A 268 -3.99 5.97 -9.85
CA SER A 268 -4.41 4.65 -10.34
C SER A 268 -4.76 3.67 -9.23
N ASP A 269 -4.30 3.88 -8.00
CA ASP A 269 -4.52 2.95 -6.88
C ASP A 269 -4.55 3.67 -5.52
N LEU A 270 -5.59 3.39 -4.74
CA LEU A 270 -5.80 3.99 -3.43
C LEU A 270 -4.68 3.64 -2.44
N CYS A 271 -4.21 2.40 -2.47
CA CYS A 271 -3.14 1.93 -1.60
C CYS A 271 -1.84 2.72 -1.84
N PHE A 272 -1.58 3.12 -3.09
CA PHE A 272 -0.36 3.86 -3.44
C PHE A 272 -0.41 5.30 -2.92
N ALA A 273 -1.59 5.94 -2.97
CA ALA A 273 -1.78 7.26 -2.37
C ALA A 273 -1.61 7.21 -0.85
N PHE A 274 -2.06 6.13 -0.21
CA PHE A 274 -1.85 5.90 1.22
C PHE A 274 -0.38 5.73 1.58
N ILE A 275 0.45 5.05 0.77
CA ILE A 275 1.89 4.96 1.03
C ILE A 275 2.50 6.37 1.18
N ASN A 276 2.22 7.25 0.24
CA ASN A 276 2.70 8.63 0.28
C ASN A 276 2.10 9.40 1.48
N ARG A 277 0.79 9.26 1.73
CA ARG A 277 0.14 9.91 2.87
C ARG A 277 0.74 9.48 4.21
N ILE A 278 0.94 8.19 4.43
CA ILE A 278 1.53 7.64 5.65
C ILE A 278 2.92 8.20 5.87
N CYS A 279 3.75 8.25 4.82
CA CYS A 279 5.08 8.87 4.91
C CYS A 279 5.00 10.35 5.29
N SER A 280 3.97 11.09 4.84
CA SER A 280 3.77 12.51 5.21
C SER A 280 3.31 12.72 6.66
N MET A 281 2.73 11.70 7.30
CA MET A 281 2.30 11.75 8.71
C MET A 281 3.45 11.39 9.67
N LYS A 282 4.58 10.94 9.15
CA LYS A 282 5.79 10.63 9.91
C LYS A 282 6.55 11.92 10.25
N LYS A 283 6.99 12.07 11.49
CA LYS A 283 7.95 13.11 11.88
C LYS A 283 9.32 12.83 11.26
N HIS A 284 10.16 13.86 11.18
CA HIS A 284 11.55 13.69 10.78
C HIS A 284 12.28 12.73 11.74
N GLY A 285 13.01 11.76 11.21
CA GLY A 285 13.65 10.67 11.95
C GLY A 285 12.68 9.60 12.47
N GLY A 286 11.39 9.67 12.08
CA GLY A 286 10.38 8.70 12.48
C GLY A 286 10.42 7.41 11.65
N GLU A 287 9.58 6.46 12.06
CA GLU A 287 9.50 5.12 11.51
C GLU A 287 8.13 4.86 10.87
N VAL A 288 8.10 4.11 9.77
CA VAL A 288 6.87 3.75 9.07
C VAL A 288 6.82 2.25 8.84
N GLY A 289 5.63 1.64 8.96
CA GLY A 289 5.37 0.25 8.58
C GLY A 289 4.10 0.13 7.73
N ILE A 290 4.18 -0.47 6.56
CA ILE A 290 3.05 -0.52 5.61
C ILE A 290 2.93 -1.90 4.99
N ALA A 291 1.70 -2.39 4.85
CA ALA A 291 1.37 -3.48 3.94
C ALA A 291 0.80 -2.93 2.61
N ALA A 292 1.26 -3.44 1.47
CA ALA A 292 0.88 -2.95 0.14
C ALA A 292 0.94 -4.05 -0.93
N THR A 293 0.39 -3.80 -2.13
CA THR A 293 0.43 -4.78 -3.24
C THR A 293 1.75 -4.73 -4.02
N ASN A 294 2.29 -5.89 -4.41
CA ASN A 294 3.55 -6.00 -5.19
C ASN A 294 3.54 -5.18 -6.49
N SER A 295 2.36 -4.89 -7.04
CA SER A 295 2.19 -3.96 -8.15
C SER A 295 2.94 -2.65 -7.93
N TRP A 296 2.96 -2.12 -6.70
CA TRP A 296 3.69 -0.91 -6.36
C TRP A 296 5.19 -1.06 -6.61
N MET A 297 5.78 -2.24 -6.36
CA MET A 297 7.21 -2.51 -6.48
C MET A 297 7.71 -2.60 -7.93
N PHE A 298 6.85 -3.01 -8.88
CA PHE A 298 7.30 -3.43 -10.22
C PHE A 298 6.65 -2.71 -11.40
N LEU A 299 5.38 -2.29 -11.30
CA LEU A 299 4.68 -1.76 -12.47
C LEU A 299 5.23 -0.38 -12.86
N SER A 300 5.27 -0.11 -14.17
CA SER A 300 5.63 1.23 -14.68
C SER A 300 4.61 2.29 -14.28
N SER A 301 3.33 1.91 -14.12
CA SER A 301 2.27 2.81 -13.68
C SER A 301 2.45 3.33 -12.25
N SER A 302 3.30 2.71 -11.43
CA SER A 302 3.64 3.16 -10.07
C SER A 302 5.06 3.72 -9.96
N GLU A 303 5.80 3.86 -11.06
CA GLU A 303 7.17 4.38 -11.07
C GLU A 303 7.28 5.77 -10.42
N ALA A 304 6.40 6.71 -10.82
CA ALA A 304 6.39 8.06 -10.27
C ALA A 304 6.16 8.07 -8.74
N SER A 305 5.24 7.23 -8.27
CA SER A 305 4.97 7.03 -6.84
C SER A 305 6.19 6.47 -6.10
N ARG A 306 6.82 5.41 -6.65
CA ARG A 306 8.04 4.82 -6.09
C ARG A 306 9.16 5.84 -5.95
N LEU A 307 9.46 6.57 -7.04
CA LEU A 307 10.52 7.58 -7.05
C LEU A 307 10.27 8.70 -6.05
N LYS A 308 9.01 9.12 -5.90
CA LYS A 308 8.63 10.14 -4.92
C LYS A 308 8.84 9.68 -3.49
N VAL A 309 8.39 8.46 -3.14
CA VAL A 309 8.56 7.90 -1.78
C VAL A 309 10.02 7.64 -1.47
N LEU A 310 10.77 6.99 -2.38
CA LEU A 310 12.20 6.67 -2.20
C LEU A 310 13.13 7.88 -2.40
N GLY A 311 12.58 9.01 -2.84
CA GLY A 311 13.28 10.28 -2.92
C GLY A 311 13.62 10.84 -1.54
N THR A 312 12.74 10.62 -0.56
CA THR A 312 12.88 11.13 0.81
C THR A 312 12.94 10.04 1.88
N ASN A 313 12.69 8.77 1.52
CA ASN A 313 12.69 7.65 2.46
C ASN A 313 13.63 6.53 1.99
N GLU A 314 14.10 5.71 2.93
CA GLU A 314 14.86 4.48 2.70
C GLU A 314 14.09 3.27 3.24
N ILE A 315 14.16 2.14 2.54
CA ILE A 315 13.52 0.89 2.99
C ILE A 315 14.42 0.22 4.02
N THR A 316 13.93 0.10 5.25
CA THR A 316 14.69 -0.57 6.32
C THR A 316 14.52 -2.08 6.28
N SER A 317 13.30 -2.54 6.02
CA SER A 317 13.02 -3.96 5.83
C SER A 317 11.82 -4.19 4.91
N LEU A 318 11.77 -5.34 4.25
CA LEU A 318 10.65 -5.76 3.41
C LEU A 318 10.45 -7.27 3.46
N VAL A 319 9.22 -7.73 3.65
CA VAL A 319 8.79 -9.12 3.46
C VAL A 319 7.85 -9.17 2.28
N GLN A 320 8.27 -9.84 1.20
CA GLN A 320 7.49 -10.05 -0.02
C GLN A 320 6.79 -11.41 0.06
N LEU A 321 5.45 -11.42 0.09
CA LEU A 321 4.68 -12.65 0.19
C LEU A 321 4.38 -13.23 -1.20
N SER A 322 4.11 -14.53 -1.23
CA SER A 322 3.64 -15.22 -2.43
C SER A 322 2.20 -14.80 -2.82
N VAL A 323 1.75 -15.21 -4.01
CA VAL A 323 0.38 -14.99 -4.50
C VAL A 323 -0.66 -15.52 -3.51
N HIS A 324 -0.41 -16.70 -2.94
CA HIS A 324 -1.27 -17.33 -1.94
C HIS A 324 -0.77 -17.14 -0.50
N GLY A 325 -0.03 -16.06 -0.24
CA GLY A 325 0.52 -15.75 1.07
C GLY A 325 -0.55 -15.38 2.10
N PHE A 326 -1.69 -14.84 1.65
CA PHE A 326 -2.87 -14.63 2.49
C PHE A 326 -3.85 -15.80 2.38
N LYS A 327 -4.42 -16.20 3.51
CA LYS A 327 -5.40 -17.29 3.54
C LYS A 327 -6.66 -16.88 2.77
N GLY A 328 -7.02 -17.68 1.76
CA GLY A 328 -8.27 -17.55 1.02
C GLY A 328 -8.29 -16.47 -0.06
N ILE A 329 -7.13 -15.84 -0.36
CA ILE A 329 -7.04 -14.73 -1.31
C ILE A 329 -5.78 -14.90 -2.16
N ALA A 330 -5.94 -14.80 -3.48
CA ALA A 330 -4.84 -14.78 -4.43
C ALA A 330 -4.45 -13.32 -4.72
N ALA A 331 -3.52 -12.78 -3.93
CA ALA A 331 -3.01 -11.43 -4.07
C ALA A 331 -1.55 -11.38 -3.64
N GLN A 332 -0.70 -10.86 -4.52
CA GLN A 332 0.69 -10.59 -4.17
C GLN A 332 0.78 -9.30 -3.35
N VAL A 333 1.16 -9.46 -2.09
CA VAL A 333 1.25 -8.40 -1.09
C VAL A 333 2.66 -8.45 -0.49
N PHE A 334 3.15 -7.31 -0.04
CA PHE A 334 4.36 -7.20 0.75
C PHE A 334 4.10 -6.30 1.95
N ALA A 335 4.91 -6.46 2.99
CA ALA A 335 4.98 -5.53 4.11
C ALA A 335 6.39 -4.95 4.18
N PHE A 336 6.53 -3.67 4.45
CA PHE A 336 7.81 -2.99 4.46
C PHE A 336 7.83 -1.87 5.48
N THR A 337 9.04 -1.52 5.89
CA THR A 337 9.29 -0.42 6.81
C THR A 337 10.20 0.62 6.17
N LEU A 338 10.00 1.88 6.55
CA LEU A 338 10.67 3.03 5.96
C LEU A 338 11.17 3.97 7.05
N ILE A 339 12.35 4.55 6.83
CA ILE A 339 12.90 5.68 7.58
C ILE A 339 13.16 6.85 6.65
N ASP A 340 13.51 8.01 7.20
CA ASP A 340 14.05 9.10 6.39
C ASP A 340 15.33 8.69 5.67
N LYS A 341 15.58 9.36 4.55
CA LYS A 341 16.76 9.07 3.75
C LYS A 341 18.05 9.30 4.51
N GLN A 342 18.88 8.26 4.59
CA GLN A 342 20.12 8.28 5.34
C GLN A 342 21.27 8.83 4.48
N VAL A 343 22.07 9.73 5.06
CA VAL A 343 23.16 10.43 4.33
C VAL A 343 24.22 9.45 3.83
N ASN A 344 24.50 8.38 4.59
CA ASN A 344 25.54 7.40 4.27
C ASN A 344 25.00 6.19 3.47
N GLY A 345 23.77 6.28 2.97
CA GLY A 345 23.05 5.12 2.43
C GLY A 345 22.58 4.16 3.52
N TYR A 346 21.71 3.22 3.15
CA TYR A 346 21.15 2.25 4.07
C TYR A 346 20.95 0.90 3.37
N ARG A 347 21.39 -0.20 4.01
CA ARG A 347 21.16 -1.55 3.49
C ARG A 347 19.99 -2.21 4.19
N GLY A 348 18.85 -2.25 3.50
CA GLY A 348 17.63 -2.89 3.96
C GLY A 348 17.73 -4.41 4.05
N GLY A 349 16.92 -5.03 4.92
CA GLY A 349 16.70 -6.47 4.95
C GLY A 349 15.47 -6.88 4.15
N TYR A 350 15.62 -7.78 3.19
CA TYR A 350 14.54 -8.20 2.30
C TYR A 350 14.33 -9.70 2.37
N VAL A 351 13.11 -10.14 2.67
CA VAL A 351 12.71 -11.55 2.69
C VAL A 351 11.81 -11.82 1.49
N ARG A 352 12.19 -12.76 0.62
CA ARG A 352 11.45 -13.11 -0.59
C ARG A 352 10.74 -14.46 -0.45
N LEU A 353 9.42 -14.46 -0.40
CA LEU A 353 8.64 -15.69 -0.16
C LEU A 353 7.87 -16.19 -1.40
N ASP A 354 8.15 -15.65 -2.59
CA ASP A 354 7.48 -16.02 -3.85
C ASP A 354 7.47 -17.54 -4.10
N ASP A 355 8.58 -18.22 -3.76
CA ASP A 355 8.77 -19.65 -4.01
C ASP A 355 8.05 -20.55 -2.98
N PHE A 356 7.49 -19.98 -1.91
CA PHE A 356 6.79 -20.69 -0.84
C PHE A 356 5.28 -20.49 -0.92
N ASP A 357 4.67 -20.90 -2.05
CA ASP A 357 3.32 -20.45 -2.43
C ASP A 357 2.14 -21.09 -1.66
N HIS A 358 2.11 -20.87 -0.35
CA HIS A 358 1.03 -21.25 0.55
C HIS A 358 1.08 -20.43 1.85
N HIS A 359 -0.05 -19.88 2.28
CA HIS A 359 -0.16 -19.00 3.47
C HIS A 359 0.47 -19.58 4.74
N SER A 360 0.39 -20.89 4.97
CA SER A 360 0.95 -21.55 6.17
C SER A 360 2.48 -21.63 6.19
N LEU A 361 3.15 -21.37 5.06
CA LEU A 361 4.62 -21.42 4.96
C LEU A 361 5.27 -20.06 5.20
N GLN A 362 4.53 -18.97 4.99
CA GLN A 362 5.08 -17.62 4.93
C GLN A 362 5.70 -17.19 6.27
N GLU A 363 4.99 -17.39 7.38
CA GLU A 363 5.46 -17.03 8.73
C GLU A 363 6.73 -17.80 9.11
N GLY A 364 6.70 -19.13 9.01
CA GLY A 364 7.84 -19.98 9.35
C GLY A 364 9.08 -19.68 8.50
N LYS A 365 8.91 -19.39 7.20
CA LYS A 365 10.01 -19.03 6.31
C LYS A 365 10.55 -17.63 6.54
N THR A 366 9.72 -16.72 7.05
CA THR A 366 10.17 -15.41 7.52
C THR A 366 11.04 -15.56 8.76
N LEU A 367 10.59 -16.33 9.76
CA LEU A 367 11.36 -16.59 10.98
C LEU A 367 12.70 -17.29 10.67
N GLU A 368 12.69 -18.29 9.78
CA GLU A 368 13.92 -18.96 9.33
C GLU A 368 14.89 -17.99 8.65
N ALA A 369 14.40 -17.02 7.86
CA ALA A 369 15.24 -15.99 7.23
C ALA A 369 15.85 -15.01 8.23
N ILE A 370 15.12 -14.68 9.30
CA ILE A 370 15.60 -13.79 10.37
C ILE A 370 16.66 -14.50 11.22
N GLU A 371 16.44 -15.78 11.56
CA GLU A 371 17.39 -16.59 12.32
C GLU A 371 18.63 -16.97 11.50
N ASN A 372 18.47 -17.20 10.20
CA ASN A 372 19.55 -17.57 9.28
C ASN A 372 19.53 -16.69 8.01
N PRO A 373 20.20 -15.52 8.03
CA PRO A 373 20.30 -14.64 6.87
C PRO A 373 20.93 -15.26 5.61
N GLU A 374 21.60 -16.40 5.72
CA GLU A 374 22.22 -17.13 4.59
C GLU A 374 21.29 -18.19 3.97
N CYS A 375 19.98 -18.17 4.29
CA CYS A 375 19.01 -19.17 3.82
C CYS A 375 18.77 -19.15 2.30
N GLY A 376 19.19 -18.10 1.59
CA GLY A 376 19.03 -17.94 0.13
C GLY A 376 17.74 -17.22 -0.30
N TRP A 377 16.85 -16.87 0.64
CA TRP A 377 15.71 -15.99 0.39
C TRP A 377 15.68 -14.74 1.28
N PHE A 378 16.77 -14.50 2.02
CA PHE A 378 17.06 -13.24 2.70
C PHE A 378 18.13 -12.47 1.90
N TYR A 379 17.96 -11.15 1.78
CA TYR A 379 18.83 -10.29 1.00
C TYR A 379 19.14 -8.99 1.74
N ARG A 380 20.33 -8.44 1.48
CA ARG A 380 20.74 -7.09 1.90
C ARG A 380 21.01 -6.22 0.69
N ALA A 381 20.16 -5.22 0.46
CA ALA A 381 20.27 -4.32 -0.69
C ALA A 381 20.17 -2.86 -0.25
N ASP A 382 20.86 -1.98 -0.97
CA ASP A 382 20.74 -0.53 -0.82
C ASP A 382 19.63 -0.03 -1.76
N ALA A 383 18.56 0.52 -1.20
CA ALA A 383 17.41 0.95 -2.00
C ALA A 383 17.75 2.11 -2.95
N SER A 384 18.82 2.86 -2.64
CA SER A 384 19.36 3.86 -3.56
C SER A 384 19.82 3.25 -4.87
N THR A 385 20.14 1.95 -4.96
CA THR A 385 20.59 1.30 -6.22
C THR A 385 19.44 0.91 -7.16
N PHE A 386 18.18 0.95 -6.72
CA PHE A 386 17.05 0.48 -7.54
C PHE A 386 16.80 1.31 -8.80
N HIS A 387 17.29 2.56 -8.85
CA HIS A 387 17.23 3.39 -10.06
C HIS A 387 18.17 2.92 -11.19
N ASP A 388 19.10 2.00 -10.91
CA ASP A 388 20.01 1.44 -11.92
C ASP A 388 19.28 0.58 -12.97
N ILE A 389 18.07 0.11 -12.68
CA ILE A 389 17.22 -0.63 -13.62
C ILE A 389 16.12 0.32 -14.14
N PRO A 390 15.94 0.47 -15.47
CA PRO A 390 14.89 1.31 -16.03
C PRO A 390 13.50 0.98 -15.48
N GLY A 391 12.72 2.01 -15.15
CA GLY A 391 11.45 1.86 -14.42
C GLY A 391 11.60 1.83 -12.90
N SER A 392 12.82 1.81 -12.37
CA SER A 392 13.16 1.74 -10.94
C SER A 392 12.37 0.67 -10.15
N PRO A 393 12.36 -0.61 -10.58
CA PRO A 393 11.73 -1.68 -9.83
C PRO A 393 12.50 -1.97 -8.53
N ILE A 394 11.79 -2.40 -7.49
CA ILE A 394 12.40 -2.82 -6.21
C ILE A 394 12.94 -4.25 -6.35
N ALA A 395 14.04 -4.38 -7.10
CA ALA A 395 14.66 -5.65 -7.48
C ALA A 395 15.87 -5.98 -6.59
N TYR A 396 15.65 -6.09 -5.28
CA TYR A 396 16.70 -6.34 -4.28
C TYR A 396 17.46 -7.66 -4.46
N TRP A 397 16.90 -8.61 -5.21
CA TRP A 397 17.53 -9.90 -5.54
C TRP A 397 18.31 -9.88 -6.86
N ALA A 398 18.33 -8.74 -7.58
CA ALA A 398 19.03 -8.64 -8.84
C ALA A 398 20.54 -8.81 -8.63
N SER A 399 21.15 -9.73 -9.37
CA SER A 399 22.60 -9.91 -9.33
C SER A 399 23.33 -8.69 -9.89
N GLU A 400 24.57 -8.47 -9.46
CA GLU A 400 25.45 -7.45 -10.02
C GLU A 400 25.58 -7.56 -11.55
N ALA A 401 25.54 -8.77 -12.09
CA ALA A 401 25.59 -9.00 -13.54
C ALA A 401 24.36 -8.43 -14.27
N ILE A 402 23.17 -8.60 -13.68
CA ILE A 402 21.92 -8.03 -14.23
C ILE A 402 21.98 -6.50 -14.15
N ILE A 403 22.34 -5.95 -12.99
CA ILE A 403 22.44 -4.50 -12.78
C ILE A 403 23.46 -3.90 -13.77
N ARG A 404 24.63 -4.51 -13.90
CA ARG A 404 25.66 -4.08 -14.86
C ARG A 404 25.18 -4.13 -16.30
N ALA A 405 24.41 -5.16 -16.68
CA ALA A 405 23.86 -5.25 -18.02
C ALA A 405 22.98 -4.03 -18.35
N PHE A 406 22.08 -3.63 -17.44
CA PHE A 406 21.26 -2.43 -17.64
C PHE A 406 22.06 -1.12 -17.66
N LYS A 407 23.16 -1.02 -16.89
CA LYS A 407 23.98 0.20 -16.83
C LYS A 407 24.93 0.36 -18.02
N THR A 408 25.41 -0.73 -18.61
CA THR A 408 26.56 -0.70 -19.53
C THR A 408 26.26 -1.21 -20.94
N MET A 409 25.17 -1.95 -21.14
CA MET A 409 24.82 -2.52 -22.44
C MET A 409 23.76 -1.66 -23.12
N ASP A 410 23.82 -1.58 -24.45
CA ASP A 410 22.79 -0.93 -25.23
C ASP A 410 21.47 -1.70 -25.19
N SER A 411 20.36 -0.97 -25.23
CA SER A 411 19.04 -1.56 -25.48
C SER A 411 19.04 -2.27 -26.83
N LEU A 412 18.42 -3.47 -26.88
CA LEU A 412 18.22 -4.19 -28.15
C LEU A 412 17.47 -3.35 -29.18
N GLY A 413 16.59 -2.44 -28.74
CA GLY A 413 15.86 -1.52 -29.61
C GLY A 413 16.74 -0.54 -30.38
N THR A 414 17.99 -0.33 -29.96
CA THR A 414 18.98 0.47 -30.70
C THR A 414 19.47 -0.25 -31.96
N TRP A 415 19.48 -1.58 -31.94
CA TRP A 415 20.06 -2.42 -33.00
C TRP A 415 19.01 -3.13 -33.84
N LEU A 416 17.83 -3.39 -33.27
CA LEU A 416 16.78 -4.21 -33.85
C LEU A 416 15.42 -3.55 -33.68
N THR A 417 14.62 -3.59 -34.74
CA THR A 417 13.19 -3.27 -34.64
C THR A 417 12.44 -4.51 -34.21
N THR A 418 11.90 -4.51 -32.99
CA THR A 418 10.98 -5.57 -32.55
C THR A 418 9.65 -5.45 -33.29
N ARG A 419 9.09 -6.57 -33.69
CA ARG A 419 7.74 -6.67 -34.25
C ARG A 419 6.94 -7.67 -33.44
N GLU A 420 5.65 -7.44 -33.32
CA GLU A 420 4.75 -8.49 -32.86
C GLU A 420 4.81 -9.67 -33.84
N GLY A 421 4.65 -10.89 -33.33
CA GLY A 421 4.45 -12.06 -34.18
C GLY A 421 3.13 -11.96 -34.97
N MET A 422 2.78 -13.02 -35.70
CA MET A 422 1.49 -13.07 -36.41
C MET A 422 0.33 -13.03 -35.40
N ALA A 423 -0.47 -11.97 -35.45
CA ALA A 423 -1.71 -11.81 -34.68
C ALA A 423 -2.91 -12.23 -35.54
N THR A 424 -3.72 -13.15 -35.03
CA THR A 424 -4.89 -13.66 -35.78
C THR A 424 -6.19 -12.91 -35.46
N ALA A 425 -6.21 -12.11 -34.38
CA ALA A 425 -7.38 -11.43 -33.80
C ALA A 425 -8.59 -12.33 -33.44
N ASN A 426 -8.58 -13.62 -33.81
CA ASN A 426 -9.53 -14.64 -33.39
C ASN A 426 -8.90 -16.03 -33.44
N ASN A 427 -8.38 -16.49 -32.30
CA ASN A 427 -7.70 -17.78 -32.22
C ASN A 427 -8.66 -18.96 -32.47
N ASP A 428 -9.88 -18.87 -31.97
CA ASP A 428 -10.89 -19.93 -32.09
C ASP A 428 -11.31 -20.16 -33.54
N GLN A 429 -11.17 -19.15 -34.39
CA GLN A 429 -11.46 -19.26 -35.82
C GLN A 429 -10.25 -19.73 -36.62
N PHE A 430 -9.05 -19.21 -36.32
CA PHE A 430 -7.90 -19.31 -37.23
C PHE A 430 -6.77 -20.21 -36.76
N VAL A 431 -6.80 -20.72 -35.53
CA VAL A 431 -5.73 -21.54 -34.97
C VAL A 431 -6.29 -22.90 -34.57
N ARG A 432 -5.60 -23.98 -34.94
CA ARG A 432 -5.98 -25.36 -34.60
C ARG A 432 -4.77 -26.11 -34.09
N SER A 433 -4.98 -27.14 -33.28
CA SER A 433 -3.94 -28.15 -33.07
C SER A 433 -3.72 -28.92 -34.38
N TRP A 434 -2.50 -29.32 -34.72
CA TRP A 434 -2.23 -29.94 -36.02
C TRP A 434 -3.05 -31.22 -36.24
N TRP A 435 -3.41 -31.94 -35.16
CA TRP A 435 -4.23 -33.16 -35.21
C TRP A 435 -5.73 -32.90 -35.40
N GLU A 436 -6.20 -31.67 -35.25
CA GLU A 436 -7.60 -31.28 -35.52
C GLU A 436 -7.85 -31.10 -37.03
N SER A 437 -6.78 -30.93 -37.81
CA SER A 437 -6.84 -30.69 -39.25
C SER A 437 -6.40 -31.94 -40.04
N PRO A 438 -7.05 -32.26 -41.17
CA PRO A 438 -6.59 -33.36 -42.03
C PRO A 438 -5.16 -33.10 -42.49
N LEU A 439 -4.24 -34.06 -42.33
CA LEU A 439 -2.82 -33.91 -42.72
C LEU A 439 -2.64 -33.42 -44.16
N LYS A 440 -3.51 -33.87 -45.08
CA LYS A 440 -3.50 -33.44 -46.49
C LYS A 440 -3.82 -31.95 -46.70
N ALA A 441 -4.44 -31.29 -45.72
CA ALA A 441 -4.76 -29.87 -45.75
C ALA A 441 -3.67 -29.01 -45.10
N ILE A 442 -2.63 -29.64 -44.54
CA ILE A 442 -1.51 -28.98 -43.87
C ILE A 442 -0.30 -28.88 -44.81
N GLY A 443 0.26 -27.68 -44.93
CA GLY A 443 1.46 -27.38 -45.69
C GLY A 443 2.73 -27.44 -44.83
N PHE A 444 3.27 -28.63 -44.59
CA PHE A 444 4.55 -28.79 -43.88
C PHE A 444 5.75 -28.50 -44.79
N GLY A 445 6.79 -27.84 -44.25
CA GLY A 445 8.06 -27.63 -44.96
C GLY A 445 7.98 -26.70 -46.17
N ILE A 446 6.93 -25.87 -46.26
CA ILE A 446 6.78 -24.87 -47.32
C ILE A 446 7.58 -23.61 -46.93
N PRO A 447 8.58 -23.20 -47.72
CA PRO A 447 9.57 -22.20 -47.29
C PRO A 447 9.13 -20.75 -47.49
N ASP A 448 8.14 -20.48 -48.34
CA ASP A 448 7.75 -19.14 -48.73
C ASP A 448 6.27 -19.01 -49.10
N GLN A 449 5.82 -17.76 -49.20
CA GLN A 449 4.43 -17.36 -49.45
C GLN A 449 3.92 -17.75 -50.84
N GLU A 450 4.78 -17.71 -51.87
CA GLU A 450 4.42 -18.05 -53.25
C GLU A 450 4.14 -19.55 -53.36
N THR A 451 5.03 -20.37 -52.83
CA THR A 451 4.88 -21.83 -52.74
C THR A 451 3.66 -22.20 -51.88
N ALA A 452 3.40 -21.46 -50.79
CA ALA A 452 2.20 -21.66 -49.97
C ALA A 452 0.90 -21.42 -50.76
N MET A 453 0.84 -20.34 -51.53
CA MET A 453 -0.32 -20.02 -52.37
C MET A 453 -0.55 -21.08 -53.45
N LEU A 454 0.52 -21.51 -54.13
CA LEU A 454 0.46 -22.55 -55.16
C LEU A 454 0.06 -23.93 -54.60
N SER A 455 0.37 -24.20 -53.33
CA SER A 455 0.06 -25.48 -52.68
C SER A 455 -1.44 -25.73 -52.49
N GLY A 456 -2.26 -24.66 -52.48
CA GLY A 456 -3.69 -24.73 -52.16
C GLY A 456 -4.00 -25.30 -50.78
N LYS A 457 -3.02 -25.33 -49.87
CA LYS A 457 -3.21 -25.80 -48.49
C LYS A 457 -3.85 -24.69 -47.66
N LYS A 458 -4.58 -25.11 -46.64
CA LYS A 458 -5.29 -24.21 -45.73
C LYS A 458 -4.49 -23.94 -44.46
N TRP A 459 -3.90 -24.98 -43.90
CA TRP A 459 -3.29 -24.94 -42.57
C TRP A 459 -1.77 -24.98 -42.69
N PHE A 460 -1.08 -24.14 -41.93
CA PHE A 460 0.39 -24.08 -41.95
C PHE A 460 0.94 -24.06 -40.52
N PRO A 461 2.10 -24.68 -40.26
CA PRO A 461 2.70 -24.69 -38.93
C PRO A 461 2.80 -23.28 -38.34
N TYR A 462 2.34 -23.12 -37.10
CA TYR A 462 2.25 -21.83 -36.44
C TYR A 462 2.88 -21.90 -35.07
N GLN A 463 3.89 -21.06 -34.85
CA GLN A 463 4.52 -20.91 -33.55
C GLN A 463 3.81 -19.82 -32.77
N LYS A 464 3.07 -20.25 -31.77
CA LYS A 464 2.52 -19.41 -30.71
C LYS A 464 3.17 -19.83 -29.40
N GLY A 465 3.31 -18.91 -28.45
CA GLY A 465 3.91 -19.21 -27.15
C GLY A 465 3.33 -20.48 -26.51
N GLY A 466 4.03 -21.03 -25.51
CA GLY A 466 3.60 -22.23 -24.81
C GLY A 466 4.60 -22.59 -23.72
N GLU A 467 4.70 -23.87 -23.39
CA GLU A 467 5.66 -24.33 -22.39
C GLU A 467 7.11 -23.96 -22.76
N TYR A 468 7.94 -23.77 -21.75
CA TYR A 468 9.35 -23.45 -21.92
C TYR A 468 10.08 -24.56 -22.68
N ARG A 469 10.75 -24.20 -23.78
CA ARG A 469 11.61 -25.09 -24.56
C ARG A 469 12.90 -24.35 -24.92
N LYS A 470 14.05 -25.02 -24.73
CA LYS A 470 15.38 -24.41 -24.94
C LYS A 470 15.79 -24.28 -26.41
N TRP A 471 15.43 -25.27 -27.24
CA TRP A 471 16.06 -25.47 -28.55
C TRP A 471 15.06 -25.57 -29.71
N TYR A 472 13.76 -25.70 -29.42
CA TYR A 472 12.72 -25.96 -30.42
C TYR A 472 11.37 -25.42 -29.95
N GLY A 473 10.50 -24.98 -30.87
CA GLY A 473 9.19 -24.42 -30.53
C GLY A 473 8.14 -25.48 -30.14
N ASN A 474 7.00 -25.01 -29.63
CA ASN A 474 5.84 -25.85 -29.37
C ASN A 474 5.10 -26.05 -30.70
N ASN A 475 5.49 -27.09 -31.45
CA ASN A 475 5.02 -27.35 -32.82
C ASN A 475 3.64 -28.03 -32.86
N ASP A 476 2.75 -27.58 -31.99
CA ASP A 476 1.44 -28.21 -31.79
C ASP A 476 0.36 -27.55 -32.63
N LEU A 477 0.61 -26.34 -33.13
CA LEU A 477 -0.40 -25.49 -33.76
C LEU A 477 -0.21 -25.31 -35.25
N VAL A 478 -1.33 -25.13 -35.94
CA VAL A 478 -1.42 -24.68 -37.33
C VAL A 478 -2.36 -23.48 -37.43
N VAL A 479 -2.07 -22.57 -38.37
CA VAL A 479 -2.86 -21.36 -38.64
C VAL A 479 -3.49 -21.44 -40.03
N ASN A 480 -4.70 -20.89 -40.18
CA ASN A 480 -5.35 -20.73 -41.48
C ASN A 480 -4.60 -19.67 -42.30
N TRP A 481 -3.83 -20.10 -43.29
CA TRP A 481 -3.14 -19.21 -44.24
C TRP A 481 -3.59 -19.47 -45.68
N GLU A 482 -4.78 -20.03 -45.86
CA GLU A 482 -5.41 -20.20 -47.18
C GLU A 482 -5.48 -18.87 -47.91
N ASN A 483 -5.25 -18.88 -49.23
CA ASN A 483 -5.30 -17.69 -50.08
C ASN A 483 -4.48 -16.51 -49.53
N ASP A 484 -3.26 -16.80 -49.08
CA ASP A 484 -2.35 -15.81 -48.48
C ASP A 484 -2.91 -15.16 -47.19
N GLY A 485 -3.65 -15.95 -46.41
CA GLY A 485 -4.24 -15.52 -45.15
C GLY A 485 -5.33 -14.47 -45.34
N SER A 486 -6.05 -14.47 -46.47
CA SER A 486 -7.10 -13.49 -46.78
C SER A 486 -8.12 -13.34 -45.64
N ASP A 487 -8.49 -14.45 -45.01
CA ASP A 487 -9.46 -14.47 -43.91
C ASP A 487 -8.92 -13.76 -42.66
N ILE A 488 -7.62 -13.95 -42.35
CA ILE A 488 -6.97 -13.28 -41.21
C ILE A 488 -6.77 -11.80 -41.51
N ARG A 489 -6.30 -11.46 -42.72
CA ARG A 489 -6.02 -10.06 -43.12
C ARG A 489 -7.29 -9.21 -43.20
N SER A 490 -8.44 -9.83 -43.49
CA SER A 490 -9.74 -9.17 -43.49
C SER A 490 -10.42 -9.17 -42.12
N ASN A 491 -9.89 -9.90 -41.14
CA ASN A 491 -10.40 -9.94 -39.77
C ASN A 491 -9.83 -8.76 -38.97
N ILE A 492 -10.50 -7.61 -39.08
CA ILE A 492 -10.20 -6.40 -38.30
C ILE A 492 -11.01 -6.48 -37.00
N ASP A 493 -10.34 -6.38 -35.86
CA ASP A 493 -11.02 -6.22 -34.57
C ASP A 493 -11.66 -4.83 -34.52
N GLU A 494 -12.99 -4.73 -34.38
CA GLU A 494 -13.70 -3.43 -34.34
C GLU A 494 -13.27 -2.53 -33.17
N LYS A 495 -12.50 -3.06 -32.19
CA LYS A 495 -12.04 -2.34 -30.99
C LYS A 495 -10.61 -1.80 -31.08
N THR A 496 -9.86 -2.07 -32.15
CA THR A 496 -8.49 -1.56 -32.40
C THR A 496 -8.32 -1.20 -33.85
#